data_AF-A0A653TM97-F1
#
_entry.id   AF-A0A653TM97-F1
#
_cell.length_a   1.000
_cell.length_b   1.000
_cell.length_c   1.000
_cell.angle_alpha   90.00
_cell.angle_beta   90.00
_cell.angle_gamma   90.00
#
_symmetry.space_group_name_H-M   'P 1'
#
loop_
_entity.id
_entity.type
_entity.pdbx_description
1 polymer ?
#
loop_
_entity_poly.entity_id
_entity_poly.type
_entity_poly.pdbx_seq_one_letter_code
_entity_poly.pdbx_strand_id
1 'polypeptide(L)' 'MDKGYEISKLISYGEKVFGEKSNFQKWLNSESKALGNLTPKSLLETKEGIQQVNDELGRIEHGIFS' A
#
# COMPACT_ATOMS: atom_id res chain seq x y z
N MET A 1 -0.80 4.92 -18.70
CA MET A 1 0.39 4.58 -17.88
C MET A 1 0.43 3.07 -17.69
N ASP A 2 1.63 2.51 -17.64
CA ASP A 2 1.87 1.08 -17.50
C ASP A 2 1.73 0.62 -16.03
N LYS A 3 1.25 -0.61 -15.80
CA LYS A 3 1.05 -1.15 -14.43
C LYS A 3 2.36 -1.20 -13.64
N GLY A 4 3.49 -1.47 -14.29
CA GLY A 4 4.79 -1.47 -13.65
C GLY A 4 5.17 -0.10 -13.09
N TYR A 5 4.83 0.97 -13.81
CA TYR A 5 5.07 2.34 -13.35
C TYR A 5 4.28 2.69 -12.07
N GLU A 6 2.99 2.31 -12.03
CA GLU A 6 2.14 2.55 -10.85
C GLU A 6 2.66 1.80 -9.62
N ILE A 7 3.08 0.54 -9.79
CA ILE A 7 3.65 -0.26 -8.71
C ILE A 7 4.96 0.34 -8.22
N SER A 8 5.85 0.79 -9.11
CA SER A 8 7.09 1.45 -8.70
C SER A 8 6.80 2.71 -7.88
N LYS A 9 5.83 3.53 -8.30
CA LYS A 9 5.41 4.72 -7.54
C LYS A 9 4.86 4.36 -6.15
N LEU A 10 4.00 3.35 -6.09
CA LEU A 10 3.41 2.87 -4.83
C LEU A 10 4.50 2.37 -3.86
N ILE A 11 5.49 1.63 -4.36
CA ILE A 11 6.60 1.14 -3.53
C ILE A 11 7.40 2.31 -2.97
N SER A 12 7.80 3.27 -3.81
CA SER A 12 8.54 4.45 -3.35
C SER A 12 7.75 5.29 -2.35
N TYR A 13 6.44 5.44 -2.57
CA TYR A 13 5.57 6.16 -1.64
C TYR A 13 5.44 5.41 -0.31
N GLY A 14 5.20 4.10 -0.34
CA GLY A 14 5.11 3.27 0.86
C GLY A 14 6.38 3.27 1.69
N GLU A 15 7.56 3.16 1.05
CA GLU A 15 8.85 3.27 1.75
C GLU A 15 9.02 4.63 2.44
N LYS A 16 8.54 5.73 1.83
CA LYS A 16 8.53 7.06 2.44
C LYS A 16 7.58 7.13 3.65
N VAL A 17 6.34 6.65 3.50
CA VAL A 17 5.32 6.70 4.57
C VAL A 17 5.76 5.92 5.81
N PHE A 18 6.37 4.75 5.61
CA PHE A 18 6.83 3.90 6.71
C PHE A 18 8.24 4.23 7.23
N GLY A 19 8.98 5.12 6.55
CA GLY A 19 10.35 5.54 6.88
C GLY A 19 11.42 4.47 6.66
N GLU A 20 11.06 3.19 6.81
CA GLU A 20 11.93 2.04 6.53
C GLU A 20 11.25 1.06 5.59
N LYS A 21 12.02 0.61 4.60
CA LYS A 21 11.58 -0.42 3.64
C LYS A 21 11.11 -1.70 4.34
N SER A 22 11.79 -2.13 5.41
CA SER A 22 11.43 -3.32 6.19
C SER A 22 10.01 -3.22 6.76
N ASN A 23 9.62 -2.06 7.27
CA ASN A 23 8.30 -1.82 7.86
C ASN A 23 7.22 -1.80 6.78
N PHE A 24 7.48 -1.14 5.65
CA PHE A 24 6.57 -1.19 4.50
C PHE A 24 6.39 -2.63 3.98
N GLN A 25 7.47 -3.40 3.85
CA GLN A 25 7.39 -4.80 3.42
C GLN A 25 6.59 -5.67 4.40
N LYS A 26 6.77 -5.48 5.72
CA LYS A 26 5.94 -6.16 6.72
C LYS A 26 4.46 -5.82 6.54
N TRP A 27 4.14 -4.53 6.38
CA TRP A 27 2.78 -4.06 6.17
C TRP A 27 2.16 -4.63 4.88
N LEU A 28 2.90 -4.67 3.77
CA LEU A 28 2.43 -5.25 2.51
C LEU A 28 1.97 -6.71 2.65
N ASN A 29 2.60 -7.47 3.54
CA ASN A 29 2.29 -8.89 3.77
C ASN A 29 1.37 -9.11 5.00
N SER A 30 0.91 -8.04 5.66
CA SER A 30 0.01 -8.13 6.81
C SER A 30 -1.45 -7.93 6.37
N GLU A 31 -2.38 -8.66 6.96
CA GLU A 31 -3.81 -8.42 6.72
C GLU A 31 -4.19 -7.03 7.25
N SER A 32 -4.93 -6.27 6.43
CA SER A 32 -5.44 -4.95 6.79
C SER A 32 -6.95 -4.98 6.89
N LYS A 33 -7.49 -4.63 8.06
CA LYS A 33 -8.95 -4.48 8.26
C LYS A 33 -9.54 -3.43 7.34
N ALA A 34 -8.82 -2.32 7.13
CA ALA A 34 -9.22 -1.25 6.23
C ALA A 34 -9.30 -1.69 4.76
N LEU A 35 -8.58 -2.76 4.40
CA LEU A 35 -8.58 -3.38 3.08
C LEU A 35 -9.40 -4.67 3.03
N GLY A 36 -10.40 -4.82 3.91
CA GLY A 36 -11.29 -5.97 3.92
C GLY A 36 -10.66 -7.28 4.39
N ASN A 37 -9.67 -7.20 5.30
CA ASN A 37 -8.85 -8.31 5.79
C ASN A 37 -7.99 -8.96 4.70
N LEU A 38 -7.70 -8.23 3.62
CA LEU A 38 -6.74 -8.66 2.60
C LEU A 38 -5.37 -8.07 2.91
N THR A 39 -4.33 -8.72 2.37
CA THR A 39 -2.99 -8.13 2.37
C THR A 39 -2.91 -7.04 1.29
N PRO A 40 -2.22 -5.92 1.53
CA PRO A 40 -1.98 -4.93 0.48
C PRO A 40 -1.33 -5.55 -0.76
N LYS A 41 -0.42 -6.52 -0.57
CA LYS A 41 0.26 -7.21 -1.68
C LYS A 41 -0.69 -7.95 -2.61
N SER A 42 -1.70 -8.64 -2.09
CA SER A 42 -2.67 -9.38 -2.93
C SER A 42 -3.56 -8.46 -3.77
N LEU A 43 -3.69 -7.18 -3.38
CA LEU A 43 -4.47 -6.20 -4.12
C LEU A 43 -3.72 -5.58 -5.31
N LEU A 44 -2.39 -5.73 -5.38
CA LEU A 44 -1.58 -5.14 -6.47
C LEU A 44 -1.77 -5.83 -7.83
N GLU A 45 -2.64 -6.84 -7.92
CA GLU A 45 -2.97 -7.54 -9.16
C GLU A 45 -3.83 -6.71 -10.10
N THR A 46 -4.66 -5.81 -9.58
CA THR A 46 -5.61 -5.00 -10.35
C THR A 46 -5.30 -3.51 -10.19
N LYS A 47 -5.78 -2.68 -11.11
CA LYS A 47 -5.60 -1.22 -11.01
C LYS A 47 -6.38 -0.67 -9.82
N GLU A 48 -7.57 -1.22 -9.59
CA GLU A 48 -8.46 -0.87 -8.50
C GLU A 48 -7.80 -1.18 -7.15
N GLY A 49 -7.17 -2.36 -7.02
CA GLY A 49 -6.47 -2.72 -5.79
C GLY A 49 -5.19 -1.90 -5.55
N ILE A 50 -4.45 -1.52 -6.61
CA ILE A 50 -3.35 -0.55 -6.50
C ILE A 50 -3.87 0.78 -5.94
N GLN A 51 -5.01 1.28 -6.44
CA GLN A 51 -5.60 2.53 -5.93
C GLN A 51 -6.00 2.41 -4.46
N GLN A 52 -6.64 1.30 -4.06
CA GLN A 52 -7.02 1.06 -2.66
C GLN A 52 -5.82 1.08 -1.71
N VAL A 53 -4.72 0.43 -2.11
CA VAL A 53 -3.48 0.41 -1.32
C VAL A 53 -2.87 1.81 -1.24
N ASN A 54 -2.93 2.58 -2.31
CA ASN A 54 -2.43 3.95 -2.34
C ASN A 54 -3.26 4.89 -1.43
N ASP A 55 -4.58 4.75 -1.44
CA ASP A 55 -5.49 5.50 -0.57
C ASP A 55 -5.24 5.17 0.90
N GLU A 56 -5.02 3.88 1.21
CA GLU A 56 -4.66 3.43 2.55
C GLU A 56 -3.32 4.02 3.02
N LEU A 57 -2.30 4.02 2.16
CA LEU A 57 -1.00 4.67 2.44
C LEU A 57 -1.18 6.15 2.76
N GLY A 58 -2.04 6.85 2.01
CA GLY A 58 -2.40 8.25 2.29
C GLY A 58 -3.02 8.44 3.67
N ARG A 59 -3.94 7.57 4.08
CA ARG A 59 -4.50 7.63 5.44
C ARG A 59 -3.44 7.43 6.50
N ILE A 60 -2.55 6.45 6.32
CA ILE A 60 -1.45 6.16 7.25
C ILE A 60 -0.49 7.35 7.35
N GLU A 61 -0.13 8.00 6.24
CA GLU A 61 0.73 9.19 6.22
C GLU A 61 0.12 10.34 7.06
N HIS A 62 -1.21 10.46 7.07
CA HIS A 62 -1.94 11.45 7.85
C HIS A 62 -2.31 11.00 9.27
N GLY A 63 -1.85 9.81 9.71
CA GLY A 63 -2.12 9.27 11.05
C GLY A 63 -3.56 8.81 11.27
N ILE A 64 -4.28 8.49 10.20
CA ILE A 64 -5.67 7.99 10.24
C ILE A 64 -5.63 6.46 10.21
N PHE A 65 -6.01 5.83 11.31
CA PHE A 65 -6.10 4.38 11.46
C PHE A 65 -7.57 3.94 11.58
N SER A 66 -7.93 2.83 10.93
CA SER A 66 -9.29 2.26 10.90
C SER A 66 -9.34 0.88 11.56
#